data_AF-H2Z6S6-F1
#
_entry.id   AF-H2Z6S6-F1
#
_cell.length_a   1.000
_cell.length_b   1.000
_cell.length_c   1.000
_cell.angle_alpha   90.00
_cell.angle_beta   90.00
_cell.angle_gamma   90.00
#
_symmetry.space_group_name_H-M   'P 1'
#
loop_
_entity.id
_entity.type
_entity.pdbx_description
1 polymer ?
#
loop_
_entity_poly.entity_id
_entity_poly.type
_entity_poly.pdbx_seq_one_letter_code
_entity_poly.pdbx_strand_id
1 'polypeptide(L)'
;MYIKSAKSKAQLMQVEFLTKAFIVTLQSKLEIDDSKMWRLTASICDGTGMLDVDFSDPVLTGLIGFSAAQAEEIRQNPDDRLRSLRMATASCRREIIQMCRIMKIRMGNPLKRARVVLLREADESYWRRFNMTTC
;
A
#
# COMPACT_ATOMS: atom_id res chain seq x y z
N MET A 1 9.04 -8.21 11.13
CA MET A 1 8.92 -9.54 10.51
C MET A 1 9.18 -9.36 9.02
N TYR A 2 9.88 -10.31 8.40
CA TYR A 2 10.16 -10.28 6.97
C TYR A 2 9.09 -11.05 6.17
N ILE A 3 8.94 -10.74 4.87
CA ILE A 3 7.96 -11.35 3.95
C ILE A 3 8.13 -12.87 3.91
N LYS A 4 9.36 -13.37 3.83
CA LYS A 4 9.63 -14.83 3.79
C LYS A 4 9.01 -15.55 4.99
N SER A 5 9.22 -15.03 6.21
CA SER A 5 8.67 -15.61 7.43
C SER A 5 7.16 -15.45 7.55
N ALA A 6 6.63 -14.31 7.09
CA ALA A 6 5.19 -14.04 7.11
C ALA A 6 4.41 -15.01 6.21
N LYS A 7 4.94 -15.31 5.01
CA LYS A 7 4.31 -16.28 4.08
C LYS A 7 4.10 -17.65 4.71
N SER A 8 5.10 -18.18 5.41
CA SER A 8 4.98 -19.49 6.10
C SER A 8 3.88 -19.46 7.16
N LYS A 9 3.78 -18.38 7.95
CA LYS A 9 2.73 -18.25 8.97
C LYS A 9 1.34 -18.03 8.38
N ALA A 10 1.25 -17.30 7.27
CA ALA A 10 0.00 -16.97 6.59
C ALA A 10 -0.74 -18.18 6.02
N GLN A 11 -0.05 -19.32 5.86
CA GLN A 11 -0.66 -20.60 5.47
C GLN A 11 -1.55 -21.20 6.56
N LEU A 12 -1.30 -20.86 7.82
CA LEU A 12 -1.97 -21.43 8.99
C LEU A 12 -2.97 -20.46 9.63
N MET A 13 -2.67 -19.16 9.59
CA MET A 13 -3.47 -18.12 10.25
C MET A 13 -3.37 -16.79 9.52
N GLN A 14 -4.31 -15.88 9.82
CA GLN A 14 -4.14 -14.49 9.42
C GLN A 14 -2.96 -13.86 10.17
N VAL A 15 -2.13 -13.12 9.45
CA VAL A 15 -0.99 -12.40 10.02
C VAL A 15 -1.01 -10.94 9.63
N GLU A 16 -0.60 -10.10 10.59
CA GLU A 16 -0.40 -8.68 10.39
C GLU A 16 1.01 -8.32 10.87
N PHE A 17 1.77 -7.63 10.04
CA PHE A 17 3.17 -7.32 10.36
C PHE A 17 3.65 -6.05 9.68
N LEU A 18 4.74 -5.49 10.21
CA LEU A 18 5.45 -4.36 9.64
C LEU A 18 6.75 -4.84 8.98
N THR A 19 6.95 -4.48 7.72
CA THR A 19 8.22 -4.67 6.99
C THR A 19 8.58 -3.42 6.20
N LYS A 20 9.88 -3.17 5.98
CA LYS A 20 10.34 -2.07 5.14
C LYS A 20 10.49 -2.66 3.76
N ALA A 21 9.73 -2.14 2.81
CA ALA A 21 9.70 -2.67 1.47
C ALA A 21 9.73 -1.56 0.44
N PHE A 22 10.25 -1.89 -0.73
CA PHE A 22 10.15 -1.04 -1.92
C PHE A 22 9.20 -1.65 -2.94
N ILE A 23 8.68 -0.81 -3.83
CA ILE A 23 7.83 -1.26 -4.94
C ILE A 23 8.72 -1.84 -6.04
N VAL A 24 8.45 -3.09 -6.42
CA VAL A 24 9.11 -3.74 -7.57
C VAL A 24 8.42 -3.33 -8.86
N THR A 25 7.09 -3.47 -8.91
CA THR A 25 6.30 -3.10 -10.07
C THR A 25 4.84 -2.86 -9.70
N LEU A 26 4.15 -2.02 -10.47
CA LEU A 26 2.70 -1.89 -10.41
C LEU A 26 2.06 -2.99 -11.27
N GLN A 27 1.09 -3.70 -10.70
CA GLN A 27 0.37 -4.77 -11.38
C GLN A 27 -0.97 -4.30 -11.98
N SER A 28 -1.46 -3.12 -11.60
CA SER A 28 -2.66 -2.51 -12.18
C SER A 28 -2.51 -1.00 -12.38
N LYS A 29 -3.50 -0.41 -13.05
CA LYS A 29 -3.71 1.04 -13.03
C LYS A 29 -4.35 1.44 -11.70
N LEU A 30 -4.25 2.72 -11.35
CA LEU A 30 -5.04 3.30 -10.27
C LEU A 30 -6.46 3.52 -10.80
N GLU A 31 -7.44 2.87 -10.19
CA GLU A 31 -8.83 2.87 -10.63
C GLU A 31 -9.79 2.95 -9.44
N ILE A 32 -11.05 3.28 -9.73
CA ILE A 32 -12.15 3.27 -8.77
C ILE A 32 -13.00 2.03 -9.11
N ASP A 33 -13.27 1.19 -8.12
CA ASP A 33 -14.17 0.04 -8.31
C ASP A 33 -15.66 0.43 -8.18
N ASP A 34 -16.55 -0.50 -8.48
CA ASP A 34 -18.01 -0.29 -8.41
C ASP A 34 -18.51 0.07 -7.00
N SER A 35 -17.70 -0.17 -5.97
CA SER A 35 -17.99 0.20 -4.58
C SER A 35 -17.42 1.58 -4.22
N LYS A 36 -16.99 2.36 -5.21
CA LYS A 36 -16.41 3.70 -5.04
C LYS A 36 -15.18 3.70 -4.13
N MET A 37 -14.36 2.66 -4.23
CA MET A 37 -13.07 2.55 -3.55
C MET A 37 -11.91 2.60 -4.54
N TRP A 38 -10.81 3.22 -4.12
CA TRP A 38 -9.56 3.18 -4.86
C TRP A 38 -8.98 1.76 -4.87
N ARG A 39 -8.47 1.35 -6.03
CA ARG A 39 -7.76 0.10 -6.25
C ARG A 39 -6.43 0.33 -6.91
N LEU A 40 -5.40 -0.31 -6.36
CA LEU A 40 -4.09 -0.42 -6.96
C LEU A 40 -3.42 -1.69 -6.43
N THR A 41 -2.83 -2.45 -7.34
CA THR A 41 -2.07 -3.65 -7.02
C THR A 41 -0.61 -3.48 -7.42
N ALA A 42 0.30 -4.07 -6.64
CA ALA A 42 1.73 -4.00 -6.88
C ALA A 42 2.45 -5.23 -6.33
N SER A 43 3.65 -5.49 -6.84
CA SER A 43 4.60 -6.39 -6.19
C SER A 43 5.58 -5.57 -5.36
N ILE A 44 5.82 -5.97 -4.11
CA ILE A 44 6.78 -5.34 -3.19
C ILE A 44 7.89 -6.32 -2.80
N CYS A 45 9.04 -5.80 -2.39
CA CYS A 45 10.15 -6.60 -1.89
C CYS A 45 10.75 -5.95 -0.64
N ASP A 46 11.05 -6.78 0.37
CA ASP A 46 11.73 -6.35 1.61
C ASP A 46 13.17 -6.86 1.71
N GLY A 47 13.73 -7.36 0.60
CA GLY A 47 15.04 -7.99 0.52
C GLY A 47 15.04 -9.49 0.85
N THR A 48 14.00 -10.02 1.51
CA THR A 48 13.92 -11.47 1.84
C THR A 48 12.97 -12.25 0.93
N GLY A 49 12.08 -11.54 0.24
CA GLY A 49 11.10 -12.13 -0.66
C GLY A 49 10.19 -11.07 -1.27
N MET A 50 9.52 -11.45 -2.35
CA MET A 50 8.52 -10.61 -3.02
C MET A 50 7.11 -10.96 -2.57
N LEU A 51 6.21 -9.99 -2.55
CA LEU A 51 4.80 -10.19 -2.22
C LEU A 51 3.92 -9.31 -3.12
N ASP A 52 2.90 -9.93 -3.71
CA ASP A 52 1.86 -9.19 -4.41
C ASP A 52 0.85 -8.66 -3.40
N VAL A 53 0.55 -7.37 -3.49
CA VAL A 53 -0.28 -6.65 -2.54
C VAL A 53 -1.35 -5.81 -3.21
N ASP A 54 -2.50 -5.72 -2.55
CA ASP A 54 -3.47 -4.63 -2.73
C ASP A 54 -3.07 -3.47 -1.83
N PHE A 55 -3.14 -2.24 -2.33
CA PHE A 55 -3.22 -1.08 -1.45
C PHE A 55 -4.66 -0.89 -0.98
N SER A 56 -4.85 -0.63 0.31
CA SER A 56 -6.19 -0.33 0.84
C SER A 56 -6.67 1.04 0.37
N ASP A 57 -7.99 1.19 0.26
CA ASP A 57 -8.62 2.46 -0.08
C ASP A 57 -8.18 3.61 0.84
N PRO A 58 -8.14 3.47 2.19
CA PRO A 58 -7.62 4.52 3.07
C PRO A 58 -6.17 4.93 2.79
N VAL A 59 -5.30 3.98 2.42
CA VAL A 59 -3.92 4.30 2.06
C VAL A 59 -3.87 5.12 0.77
N LEU A 60 -4.62 4.72 -0.25
CA LEU A 60 -4.67 5.43 -1.53
C LEU A 60 -5.33 6.80 -1.38
N THR A 61 -6.41 6.93 -0.61
CA THR A 61 -7.02 8.21 -0.26
C THR A 61 -6.04 9.12 0.46
N GLY A 62 -5.25 8.59 1.40
CA GLY A 62 -4.22 9.38 2.09
C GLY A 62 -3.13 9.91 1.14
N LEU A 63 -2.72 9.11 0.14
CA LEU A 63 -1.73 9.52 -0.87
C LEU A 63 -2.30 10.49 -1.91
N ILE A 64 -3.58 10.35 -2.27
CA ILE A 64 -4.23 11.16 -3.31
C ILE A 64 -4.80 12.46 -2.71
N GLY A 65 -5.21 12.46 -1.45
CA GLY A 65 -5.92 13.58 -0.83
C GLY A 65 -7.39 13.71 -1.25
N PHE A 66 -7.91 12.76 -2.03
CA PHE A 66 -9.32 12.65 -2.42
C PHE A 66 -9.82 11.23 -2.20
N SER A 67 -11.02 11.07 -1.66
CA SER A 67 -11.70 9.77 -1.68
C SER A 67 -12.08 9.40 -3.11
N ALA A 68 -12.29 8.11 -3.37
CA ALA A 68 -12.72 7.65 -4.69
C ALA A 68 -14.12 8.20 -5.03
N ALA A 69 -15.04 8.26 -4.07
CA ALA A 69 -16.35 8.89 -4.26
C ALA A 69 -16.25 10.37 -4.66
N GLN A 70 -15.40 11.17 -3.98
CA GLN A 70 -15.16 12.57 -4.36
C GLN A 70 -14.56 12.68 -5.76
N ALA A 71 -13.63 11.80 -6.10
CA ALA A 71 -12.99 11.79 -7.41
C ALA A 71 -13.96 11.43 -8.53
N GLU A 72 -14.93 10.53 -8.28
CA GLU A 72 -15.98 10.19 -9.22
C GLU A 72 -16.95 11.35 -9.42
N GLU A 73 -17.39 11.98 -8.33
CA GLU A 73 -18.26 13.17 -8.36
C GLU A 73 -17.65 14.30 -9.19
N ILE A 74 -16.37 14.63 -8.95
CA ILE A 74 -15.64 15.66 -9.70
C ILE A 74 -15.49 15.29 -11.19
N ARG A 75 -15.39 14.00 -11.53
CA ARG A 75 -15.30 13.58 -12.95
C ARG A 75 -16.64 13.68 -13.65
N GLN A 76 -17.73 13.40 -12.95
CA GLN A 76 -19.10 13.49 -13.48
C GLN A 76 -19.54 14.96 -13.61
N ASN A 77 -19.19 15.79 -12.63
CA ASN A 77 -19.48 17.22 -12.59
C ASN A 77 -18.18 18.01 -12.40
N PRO A 78 -17.42 18.24 -13.47
CA PRO A 78 -16.17 19.00 -13.42
C PRO A 78 -16.33 20.38 -12.80
N ASP A 79 -15.51 20.65 -11.78
CA ASP A 79 -15.32 21.96 -11.17
C ASP A 79 -13.81 22.30 -11.12
N ASP A 80 -13.47 23.37 -10.42
CA ASP A 80 -12.08 23.83 -10.28
C ASP A 80 -11.14 22.79 -9.64
N ARG A 81 -11.68 21.78 -8.93
CA ARG A 81 -10.90 20.71 -8.29
C ARG A 81 -10.46 19.64 -9.29
N LEU A 82 -11.02 19.57 -10.50
CA LEU A 82 -10.67 18.55 -11.49
C LEU A 82 -9.17 18.58 -11.85
N ARG A 83 -8.57 19.77 -11.94
CA ARG A 83 -7.13 19.92 -12.18
C ARG A 83 -6.32 19.32 -11.02
N SER A 84 -6.68 19.66 -9.79
CA SER A 84 -6.02 19.16 -8.58
C SER A 84 -6.14 17.64 -8.46
N LEU A 85 -7.32 17.07 -8.76
CA LEU A 85 -7.53 15.63 -8.78
C LEU A 85 -6.62 14.92 -9.80
N ARG A 86 -6.49 15.46 -11.03
CA ARG A 86 -5.61 14.91 -12.07
C ARG A 86 -4.14 14.95 -11.64
N MET A 87 -3.71 16.05 -11.03
CA MET A 87 -2.34 16.18 -10.52
C MET A 87 -2.07 15.22 -9.36
N ALA A 88 -3.01 15.09 -8.43
CA ALA A 88 -2.90 14.22 -7.27
C ALA A 88 -2.85 12.74 -7.65
N THR A 89 -3.75 12.28 -8.54
CA THR A 89 -3.74 10.89 -9.04
C THR A 89 -2.47 10.56 -9.82
N ALA A 90 -1.95 11.49 -10.63
CA ALA A 90 -0.66 11.31 -11.30
C ALA A 90 0.52 11.28 -10.31
N SER A 91 0.47 12.12 -9.26
CA SER A 91 1.53 12.17 -8.23
C SER A 91 1.54 10.92 -7.36
N CYS A 92 0.37 10.42 -6.93
CA CYS A 92 0.25 9.18 -6.18
C CYS A 92 0.91 8.00 -6.92
N ARG A 93 0.67 7.86 -8.23
CA ARG A 93 1.32 6.81 -9.03
C ARG A 93 2.84 6.94 -9.03
N ARG A 94 3.38 8.15 -9.20
CA ARG A 94 4.83 8.40 -9.19
C ARG A 94 5.44 8.13 -7.80
N GLU A 95 4.78 8.59 -6.75
CA GLU A 95 5.21 8.37 -5.36
C GLU A 95 5.27 6.88 -5.05
N ILE A 96 4.24 6.11 -5.41
CA ILE A 96 4.23 4.66 -5.17
C ILE A 96 5.40 4.00 -5.90
N ILE A 97 5.64 4.29 -7.18
CA ILE A 97 6.75 3.68 -7.92
C ILE A 97 8.11 3.92 -7.24
N GLN A 98 8.31 5.09 -6.61
CA GLN A 98 9.55 5.45 -5.92
C GLN A 98 9.56 5.08 -4.43
N MET A 99 8.49 4.45 -3.93
CA MET A 99 8.29 4.27 -2.49
C MET A 99 9.22 3.20 -1.92
N CYS A 100 9.91 3.55 -0.85
CA CYS A 100 10.59 2.62 0.06
C CYS A 100 10.24 3.00 1.50
N ARG A 101 9.16 2.39 2.02
CA ARG A 101 8.56 2.76 3.30
C ARG A 101 8.33 1.55 4.19
N ILE A 102 8.04 1.80 5.46
CA ILE A 102 7.52 0.77 6.33
C ILE A 102 6.06 0.56 5.97
N MET A 103 5.71 -0.67 5.63
CA MET A 103 4.38 -1.08 5.25
C MET A 103 3.82 -2.00 6.33
N LYS A 104 2.61 -1.67 6.80
CA LYS A 104 1.80 -2.60 7.58
C LYS A 104 1.03 -3.48 6.61
N ILE A 105 1.32 -4.77 6.63
CA ILE A 105 0.77 -5.75 5.71
C ILE A 105 -0.13 -6.71 6.48
N ARG A 106 -1.33 -6.96 5.95
CA ARG A 106 -2.24 -8.02 6.40
C ARG A 106 -2.34 -9.09 5.33
N MET A 107 -2.18 -10.37 5.69
CA MET A 107 -2.30 -11.48 4.75
C MET A 107 -2.73 -12.78 5.43
N GLY A 108 -3.06 -13.81 4.65
CA GLY A 108 -3.64 -15.06 5.13
C GLY A 108 -5.16 -15.08 5.00
N ASN A 109 -5.79 -16.21 5.32
CA ASN A 109 -7.23 -16.42 5.18
C ASN A 109 -8.03 -15.36 5.97
N PRO A 110 -9.06 -14.68 5.39
CA PRO A 110 -9.70 -14.90 4.07
C PRO A 110 -9.16 -14.05 2.92
N LEU A 111 -8.04 -13.35 3.08
CA LEU A 111 -7.48 -12.51 2.03
C LEU A 111 -6.83 -13.36 0.93
N LYS A 112 -7.37 -13.28 -0.29
CA LYS A 112 -6.78 -13.88 -1.50
C LYS A 112 -5.42 -13.26 -1.86
N ARG A 113 -5.23 -11.98 -1.54
CA ARG A 113 -3.99 -11.23 -1.76
C ARG A 113 -3.65 -10.45 -0.50
N ALA A 114 -2.35 -10.32 -0.20
CA ALA A 114 -1.92 -9.50 0.91
C ALA A 114 -2.35 -8.04 0.70
N ARG A 115 -2.53 -7.29 1.79
CA ARG A 115 -3.00 -5.90 1.73
C ARG A 115 -2.10 -4.99 2.54
N VAL A 116 -1.61 -3.93 1.91
CA VAL A 116 -0.99 -2.80 2.61
C VAL A 116 -2.10 -1.97 3.21
N VAL A 117 -2.13 -1.89 4.55
CA VAL A 117 -3.18 -1.18 5.30
C VAL A 117 -2.71 0.13 5.91
N LEU A 118 -1.39 0.34 5.99
CA LEU A 118 -0.79 1.56 6.53
C LEU A 118 0.64 1.73 6.01
N LEU A 119 1.03 2.98 5.78
CA LEU A 119 2.38 3.39 5.38
C LEU A 119 3.01 4.25 6.49
N ARG A 120 4.31 4.06 6.75
CA ARG A 120 5.10 4.88 7.67
C ARG A 120 6.45 5.22 7.06
N GLU A 121 6.93 6.41 7.39
CA GLU A 121 8.33 6.75 7.18
C GLU A 121 9.24 5.88 8.03
N ALA A 122 10.41 5.56 7.49
CA ALA A 122 11.41 4.82 8.24
C ALA A 122 12.06 5.77 9.26
N ASP A 123 11.69 5.61 10.52
CA ASP A 123 12.27 6.33 11.66
C ASP A 123 13.23 5.43 12.47
N GLU A 124 14.06 6.02 13.34
CA GLU A 124 14.97 5.26 14.21
C GLU A 124 14.24 4.23 15.08
N SER A 125 13.02 4.53 15.54
CA SER A 125 12.24 3.65 16.42
C SER A 125 11.93 2.32 15.74
N TYR A 126 11.74 2.34 14.41
CA TYR A 126 11.55 1.13 13.64
C TYR A 126 12.79 0.23 13.62
N TRP A 127 13.97 0.82 13.56
CA TRP A 127 15.23 0.07 13.47
C TRP A 127 15.64 -0.55 14.81
N ARG A 128 15.23 0.05 15.93
CA ARG A 128 15.54 -0.46 17.28
C ARG A 128 15.11 -1.92 17.50
N ARG A 129 14.06 -2.39 16.82
CA ARG A 129 13.60 -3.78 16.89
C ARG A 129 14.64 -4.80 16.39
N PHE A 130 15.63 -4.36 15.61
CA PHE A 130 16.73 -5.20 15.11
C PHE A 130 17.98 -5.13 15.99
N ASN A 131 18.11 -4.11 16.85
CA ASN A 131 19.24 -3.97 17.77
C ASN A 131 19.11 -4.84 19.03
N MET A 132 17.94 -5.46 19.26
CA MET A 132 17.71 -6.33 20.41
C MET A 132 18.25 -7.76 20.24
N THR A 133 19.03 -8.03 19.18
CA THR A 133 19.62 -9.37 18.93
C THR A 133 21.14 -9.41 19.09
N THR A 134 21.74 -8.37 19.66
CA THR A 134 23.15 -8.37 20.09
C THR A 134 23.21 -8.28 21.60
N CYS A 135 23.13 -9.44 22.26
CA CYS A 135 23.77 -9.83 23.53
C CYS A 135 23.50 -11.32 23.75
#